data_AF-A0A8P4GC49-F1
#
_entry.id   AF-A0A8P4GC49-F1
#
_cell.length_a   1.000
_cell.length_b   1.000
_cell.length_c   1.000
_cell.angle_alpha   90.00
_cell.angle_beta   90.00
_cell.angle_gamma   90.00
#
_symmetry.space_group_name_H-M   'P 1'
#
loop_
_entity.id
_entity.type
_entity.pdbx_description
1 polymer ?
#
loop_
_entity_poly.entity_id
_entity_poly.type
_entity_poly.pdbx_seq_one_letter_code
_entity_poly.pdbx_strand_id
1 'polypeptide(L)'
;EGQLMKSVRTYLQSILPICGDLLLGETRIRRVPLGEVNVPKGAHVLISNNRHAFAPSAPEDMKLRSNTLLNQDFPYDLFGLNCEHFATFVRYGKAVCNQ
;
A
#
# COMPACT_ATOMS: atom_id res chain seq x y z
N GLU A 1 -2.20 -21.25 -2.35
CA GLU A 1 -2.21 -19.79 -2.09
C GLU A 1 -1.39 -19.32 -0.87
N GLY A 2 -0.84 -20.19 -0.01
CA GLY A 2 -0.21 -19.74 1.25
C GLY A 2 1.26 -19.28 1.18
N GLN A 3 2.04 -19.68 0.16
CA GLN A 3 3.50 -19.44 0.14
C GLN A 3 3.86 -18.05 -0.36
N LEU A 4 3.18 -17.56 -1.41
CA LEU A 4 3.40 -16.22 -1.95
C LEU A 4 2.99 -15.13 -0.95
N MET A 5 1.84 -15.30 -0.29
CA MET A 5 1.37 -14.36 0.73
C MET A 5 2.31 -14.31 1.94
N LYS A 6 2.85 -15.47 2.36
CA LYS A 6 3.89 -15.51 3.41
C LYS A 6 5.14 -14.77 2.98
N SER A 7 5.65 -15.02 1.77
CA SER A 7 6.84 -14.33 1.26
C SER A 7 6.64 -12.82 1.16
N VAL A 8 5.47 -12.35 0.71
CA VAL A 8 5.15 -10.92 0.64
C VAL A 8 5.04 -10.32 2.04
N ARG A 9 4.36 -10.98 2.98
CA ARG A 9 4.25 -10.54 4.38
C ARG A 9 5.63 -10.47 5.04
N THR A 10 6.44 -11.51 4.90
CA THR A 10 7.80 -11.58 5.46
C THR A 10 8.72 -10.54 4.83
N TYR A 11 8.63 -10.33 3.51
CA TYR A 11 9.36 -9.27 2.83
C TYR A 11 8.98 -7.90 3.39
N LEU A 12 7.67 -7.62 3.50
CA LEU A 12 7.16 -6.38 4.10
C LEU A 12 7.60 -6.23 5.57
N GLN A 13 7.59 -7.29 6.36
CA GLN A 13 8.05 -7.26 7.76
C GLN A 13 9.57 -7.05 7.87
N SER A 14 10.36 -7.59 6.93
CA SER A 14 11.83 -7.50 6.95
C SER A 14 12.40 -6.13 6.62
N ILE A 15 11.59 -5.26 6.00
CA ILE A 15 11.98 -3.90 5.59
C ILE A 15 11.45 -2.81 6.52
N LEU A 16 10.76 -3.16 7.61
CA LEU A 16 10.14 -2.23 8.58
C LEU A 16 10.91 -2.25 9.91
N PRO A 17 11.84 -1.30 10.15
CA PRO A 17 12.51 -1.21 11.45
C PRO A 17 11.52 -0.69 12.51
N ILE A 18 11.55 -1.35 13.66
CA ILE A 18 10.76 -1.07 14.86
C ILE A 18 11.09 0.35 15.35
N CYS A 19 10.13 1.28 15.29
CA CYS A 19 10.28 2.58 15.96
C CYS A 19 8.92 3.19 16.34
N GLY A 20 8.62 3.19 17.65
CA GLY A 20 7.76 4.18 18.31
C GLY A 20 6.26 3.92 18.34
N ASP A 21 5.75 3.57 19.54
CA ASP A 21 4.32 3.43 19.86
C ASP A 21 3.50 4.69 19.57
N LEU A 22 2.61 4.60 18.57
CA LEU A 22 1.39 5.38 18.53
C LEU A 22 0.27 4.46 18.06
N LEU A 23 -0.50 3.94 19.02
CA LEU A 23 -1.61 3.00 18.82
C LEU A 23 -2.69 3.59 17.91
N LEU A 24 -2.56 3.33 16.60
CA LEU A 24 -3.63 3.52 15.63
C LEU A 24 -4.05 2.16 15.09
N GLY A 25 -5.36 1.94 15.05
CA GLY A 25 -5.99 0.63 14.88
C GLY A 25 -5.64 -0.09 13.58
N GLU A 26 -6.16 -1.31 13.41
CA GLU A 26 -5.91 -2.13 12.22
C GLU A 26 -6.31 -1.42 10.92
N THR A 27 -5.49 -1.54 9.88
CA THR A 27 -5.80 -1.06 8.54
C THR A 27 -6.08 -2.22 7.61
N ARG A 28 -7.14 -2.08 6.82
CA ARG A 28 -7.56 -3.06 5.83
C ARG A 28 -7.50 -2.49 4.42
N ILE A 29 -6.85 -3.22 3.53
CA ILE A 29 -6.91 -2.93 2.09
C ILE A 29 -8.29 -3.36 1.57
N ARG A 30 -9.03 -2.42 0.98
CA ARG A 30 -10.37 -2.66 0.43
C ARG A 30 -10.47 -2.23 -1.02
N ARG A 31 -11.38 -2.86 -1.75
CA ARG A 31 -11.83 -2.43 -3.08
C ARG A 31 -13.24 -1.89 -2.95
N VAL A 32 -13.43 -0.65 -3.39
CA VAL A 32 -14.73 0.03 -3.43
C VAL A 32 -14.83 0.80 -4.76
N PRO A 33 -16.04 1.08 -5.27
CA PRO A 33 -16.24 2.05 -6.33
C PRO A 33 -15.62 3.40 -5.98
N LEU A 34 -15.06 4.11 -6.95
CA LEU A 34 -14.37 5.38 -6.69
C LEU A 34 -15.29 6.43 -6.03
N GLY A 35 -16.58 6.43 -6.37
CA GLY A 35 -17.59 7.32 -5.76
C GLY A 35 -17.95 6.98 -4.30
N GLU A 36 -17.55 5.81 -3.80
CA GLU A 36 -17.74 5.38 -2.41
C GLU A 36 -16.50 5.62 -1.55
N VAL A 37 -15.39 6.09 -2.13
CA VAL A 37 -14.21 6.48 -1.37
C VAL A 37 -14.56 7.71 -0.55
N ASN A 38 -14.39 7.62 0.77
CA ASN A 38 -14.61 8.75 1.67
C ASN A 38 -13.52 9.81 1.43
N VAL A 39 -13.89 10.91 0.79
CA VAL A 39 -13.03 12.05 0.53
C VAL A 39 -13.48 13.20 1.43
N PRO A 40 -12.60 13.77 2.28
CA PRO A 40 -12.95 14.89 3.14
C PRO A 40 -13.53 16.08 2.34
N LYS A 41 -14.49 16.81 2.93
CA LYS A 41 -15.03 18.01 2.29
C LYS A 41 -13.90 19.01 2.00
N GLY A 42 -13.84 19.49 0.76
CA GLY A 42 -12.79 20.40 0.30
C GLY A 42 -11.51 19.72 -0.19
N ALA A 43 -11.39 18.39 -0.08
CA ALA A 43 -10.30 17.64 -0.71
C ALA A 43 -10.63 17.31 -2.17
N HIS A 44 -9.59 17.25 -3.00
CA HIS A 44 -9.68 16.91 -4.42
C HIS A 44 -8.95 15.60 -4.71
N VAL A 45 -9.55 14.76 -5.57
CA VAL A 45 -8.93 13.53 -6.05
C VAL A 45 -8.29 13.79 -7.41
N LEU A 46 -7.04 13.36 -7.56
CA LEU A 46 -6.25 13.56 -8.77
C LEU A 46 -5.54 12.25 -9.14
N ILE A 47 -5.40 12.00 -10.45
CA ILE A 47 -4.55 10.90 -10.94
C ILE A 47 -3.10 11.40 -10.98
N SER A 48 -2.25 10.94 -10.06
CA SER A 48 -0.86 11.39 -9.93
C SER A 48 0.14 10.25 -10.16
N ASN A 49 0.30 9.86 -11.42
CA ASN A 49 1.15 8.74 -11.84
C ASN A 49 2.62 9.14 -12.13
N ASN A 50 2.99 10.38 -11.83
CA ASN A 50 4.23 11.05 -12.23
C ASN A 50 5.08 11.53 -11.03
N ARG A 51 4.78 11.09 -9.80
CA ARG A 51 5.49 11.50 -8.59
C ARG A 51 6.83 10.80 -8.39
N HIS A 52 7.03 9.65 -9.03
CA HIS A 52 8.27 8.89 -8.94
C HIS A 52 8.87 8.68 -10.33
N ALA A 53 10.21 8.75 -10.42
CA ALA A 53 10.97 8.57 -11.67
C ALA A 53 11.14 7.10 -12.09
N PHE A 54 10.27 6.20 -11.65
CA PHE A 54 10.34 4.77 -11.96
C PHE A 54 9.41 4.42 -13.11
N ALA A 55 9.81 3.43 -13.93
CA ALA A 55 8.91 2.81 -14.89
C ALA A 55 7.84 1.99 -14.14
N PRO A 56 6.54 2.11 -14.49
CA PRO A 56 5.50 1.29 -13.89
C PRO A 56 5.67 -0.18 -14.29
N SER A 57 5.24 -1.12 -13.45
CA SER A 57 5.16 -2.53 -13.82
C SER A 57 4.06 -2.78 -14.86
N ALA A 58 4.03 -3.99 -15.43
CA ALA A 58 2.94 -4.38 -16.30
C ALA A 58 1.58 -4.32 -15.57
N PRO A 59 0.47 -4.01 -16.26
CA PRO A 59 -0.86 -3.96 -15.65
C PRO A 59 -1.24 -5.22 -14.87
N GLU A 60 -0.85 -6.39 -15.37
CA GLU A 60 -1.15 -7.66 -14.71
C GLU A 60 -0.38 -7.84 -13.39
N ASP A 61 0.88 -7.39 -13.33
CA ASP A 61 1.65 -7.42 -12.09
C ASP A 61 1.07 -6.45 -11.05
N MET A 62 0.63 -5.27 -11.48
CA MET A 62 -0.01 -4.29 -10.60
C MET A 62 -1.32 -4.84 -10.02
N LYS A 63 -2.16 -5.45 -10.88
CA LYS A 63 -3.40 -6.12 -10.45
C LYS A 63 -3.10 -7.28 -9.50
N LEU A 64 -2.11 -8.12 -9.81
CA LEU A 64 -1.73 -9.26 -8.98
C LEU A 64 -1.32 -8.81 -7.57
N ARG A 65 -0.46 -7.78 -7.45
CA ARG A 65 -0.05 -7.24 -6.15
C ARG A 65 -1.24 -6.66 -5.37
N SER A 66 -2.08 -5.87 -6.03
CA SER A 66 -3.29 -5.29 -5.41
C SER A 66 -4.26 -6.37 -4.92
N ASN A 67 -4.53 -7.39 -5.75
CA ASN A 67 -5.42 -8.50 -5.40
C ASN A 67 -4.85 -9.34 -4.25
N THR A 68 -3.54 -9.57 -4.24
CA THR A 68 -2.88 -10.37 -3.20
C THR A 68 -3.06 -9.76 -1.82
N LEU A 69 -3.09 -8.43 -1.72
CA LEU A 69 -3.19 -7.71 -0.43
C LEU A 69 -4.64 -7.36 -0.06
N LEU A 70 -5.61 -7.64 -0.93
CA LEU A 70 -7.01 -7.31 -0.72
C LEU A 70 -7.58 -8.05 0.50
N ASN A 71 -8.33 -7.34 1.34
CA ASN A 71 -8.94 -7.82 2.58
C ASN A 71 -7.96 -8.31 3.65
N GLN A 72 -6.66 -8.06 3.48
CA GLN A 72 -5.68 -8.32 4.53
C GLN A 72 -5.67 -7.17 5.53
N ASP A 73 -5.55 -7.54 6.80
CA ASP A 73 -5.38 -6.62 7.92
C ASP A 73 -3.89 -6.44 8.22
N PHE A 74 -3.49 -5.18 8.31
CA PHE A 74 -2.13 -4.74 8.61
C PHE A 74 -2.16 -3.94 9.91
N PRO A 75 -1.17 -4.14 10.80
CA PRO A 75 -0.95 -3.20 11.90
C PRO A 75 -0.67 -1.83 11.27
N TYR A 76 -1.43 -0.81 11.66
CA TYR A 76 -1.26 0.52 11.11
C TYR A 76 -0.12 1.21 11.83
N ASP A 77 1.06 1.09 11.26
CA ASP A 77 2.14 2.02 11.58
C ASP A 77 1.85 3.32 10.83
N LEU A 78 1.45 4.35 11.59
CA LEU A 78 1.08 5.67 11.09
C LEU A 78 2.19 6.33 10.26
N PHE A 79 3.43 5.85 10.38
CA PHE A 79 4.60 6.43 9.71
C PHE A 79 5.33 5.46 8.77
N GLY A 80 5.03 4.15 8.81
CA GLY A 80 5.67 3.14 7.95
C GLY A 80 4.87 2.68 6.72
N LEU A 81 3.54 2.66 6.79
CA LEU A 81 2.64 2.19 5.71
C LEU A 81 1.61 3.26 5.33
N ASN A 82 2.08 4.42 4.88
CA ASN A 82 1.19 5.39 4.26
C ASN A 82 0.54 4.76 3.00
N CYS A 83 -0.68 5.19 2.65
CA CYS A 83 -1.37 4.85 1.40
C CYS A 83 -0.47 5.08 0.17
N GLU A 84 0.48 6.02 0.26
CA GLU A 84 1.51 6.26 -0.75
C GLU A 84 2.47 5.07 -0.92
N HIS A 85 3.02 4.51 0.16
CA HIS A 85 3.92 3.34 0.07
C HIS A 85 3.21 2.14 -0.54
N PHE A 86 1.95 1.91 -0.17
CA PHE A 86 1.12 0.87 -0.78
C PHE A 86 0.92 1.14 -2.28
N ALA A 87 0.53 2.35 -2.67
CA ALA A 87 0.34 2.72 -4.07
C ALA A 87 1.63 2.57 -4.90
N THR A 88 2.77 2.92 -4.31
CA THR A 88 4.10 2.82 -4.91
C THR A 88 4.54 1.36 -5.06
N PHE A 89 4.31 0.51 -4.06
CA PHE A 89 4.53 -0.94 -4.18
C PHE A 89 3.64 -1.55 -5.27
N VAL A 90 2.34 -1.22 -5.27
CA VAL A 90 1.40 -1.71 -6.28
C VAL A 90 1.84 -1.27 -7.68
N ARG A 91 2.26 -0.02 -7.88
CA ARG A 91 2.59 0.52 -9.20
C ARG A 91 3.98 0.10 -9.71
N TYR A 92 4.98 0.10 -8.84
CA TYR A 92 6.39 -0.05 -9.25
C TYR A 92 7.05 -1.34 -8.76
N GLY A 93 6.39 -2.11 -7.88
CA GLY A 93 6.99 -3.28 -7.24
C GLY A 93 8.11 -2.92 -6.25
N LYS A 94 8.20 -1.65 -5.84
CA LYS A 94 9.18 -1.14 -4.89
C LYS A 94 8.46 -0.56 -3.67
N ALA A 95 8.87 -0.96 -2.47
CA ALA A 95 8.59 -0.19 -1.27
C ALA A 95 9.73 0.84 -1.15
N VAL A 96 9.45 2.10 -1.48
CA VAL A 96 10.47 3.16 -1.36
C VAL A 96 10.38 3.66 0.07
N CYS A 97 11.38 3.33 0.88
CA CYS A 97 11.58 3.88 2.21
C CYS A 97 12.50 5.08 2.04
N ASN A 98 11.95 6.29 2.04
CA ASN A 98 12.75 7.51 1.94
C ASN A 98 12.13 8.66 2.75
N GLN A 99 11.63 8.33 3.94
CA GLN A 99 11.44 9.29 5.02
C GLN A 99 12.17 8.81 6.28
#